data_AF-A0A4Q3YQV6-F1
#
_entry.id   AF-A0A4Q3YQV6-F1
#
_cell.length_a   1.000
_cell.length_b   1.000
_cell.length_c   1.000
_cell.angle_alpha   90.00
_cell.angle_beta   90.00
_cell.angle_gamma   90.00
#
_symmetry.space_group_name_H-M   'P 1'
#
loop_
_entity.id
_entity.type
_entity.pdbx_description
1 polymer ?
#
loop_
_entity_poly.entity_id
_entity_poly.type
_entity_poly.pdbx_seq_one_letter_code
_entity_poly.pdbx_strand_id
1 'polypeptide(L)'
;MTHSDGTVTVSRARTIRIILLLCLLGPLAVMSVIVGLSGGALASGRTQLALSIWGGNAAALASEAEVVLETDRYQDARRLAARAFSVSAQDKLALRTFAVAAKRQGDEAASVRVIQSAARQSWRDGFVQFWNLDTSIAAGDFISAARAGDALMRIDFQRNTVLRKLIPLVETDAGRKALADRLSAHPPWAPLFLARLRLANEPQIEGFIELVHMMDEYGARPTDADIRPFFEQLISRGKVAEAVRLWRGSNPEASGDPSTGIVDGGFDQLATQAGSWGFFGWRIAPNARNETATSSRNDFSENPVLAITVDRGREKAFISQYLALHPGNYVFSFSADVVDQAQYSLSWQMTCVSGGAKTPLIRDRATYQSGWANYRLRMVIPENCPVQRLVLRGKNDSVDELTGRFDDISISAR
;
A
#
# COMPACT_ATOMS: atom_id res chain seq x y z
N MET A 1 26.30 23.89 -92.66
CA MET A 1 25.01 23.36 -92.17
C MET A 1 25.35 22.35 -91.08
N THR A 2 25.10 22.53 -89.80
CA THR A 2 24.10 23.32 -89.05
C THR A 2 24.67 23.53 -87.64
N HIS A 3 24.96 24.77 -87.24
CA HIS A 3 25.28 25.11 -85.86
C HIS A 3 23.97 25.18 -85.07
N SER A 4 23.84 24.31 -84.07
CA SER A 4 22.71 24.25 -83.13
C SER A 4 23.07 25.10 -81.89
N ASP A 5 22.53 26.31 -81.81
CA ASP A 5 22.56 27.14 -80.60
C ASP A 5 21.55 26.64 -79.57
N GLY A 6 22.02 25.76 -78.68
CA GLY A 6 21.31 25.38 -77.47
C GLY A 6 21.39 26.50 -76.44
N THR A 7 20.45 27.45 -76.51
CA THR A 7 20.32 28.51 -75.50
C THR A 7 19.88 27.92 -74.16
N VAL A 8 20.75 28.06 -73.18
CA VAL A 8 20.59 27.60 -71.79
C VAL A 8 19.47 28.40 -71.11
N THR A 9 18.23 27.91 -71.16
CA THR A 9 17.14 28.40 -70.29
C THR A 9 17.24 27.75 -68.90
N VAL A 10 18.38 27.94 -68.23
CA VAL A 10 18.57 27.66 -66.79
C VAL A 10 18.65 29.03 -66.12
N SER A 11 17.88 29.44 -65.12
CA SER A 11 16.65 28.94 -64.52
C SER A 11 16.21 30.05 -63.54
N ARG A 12 15.45 31.05 -63.98
CA ARG A 12 14.94 32.14 -63.11
C ARG A 12 14.22 31.59 -61.86
N ALA A 13 13.53 30.45 -62.02
CA ALA A 13 12.88 29.74 -60.92
C ALA A 13 13.86 29.22 -59.84
N ARG A 14 15.11 28.92 -60.20
CA ARG A 14 16.13 28.40 -59.27
C ARG A 14 16.78 29.53 -58.47
N THR A 15 17.00 30.69 -59.09
CA THR A 15 17.49 31.89 -58.41
C THR A 15 16.48 32.41 -57.39
N ILE A 16 15.19 32.44 -57.73
CA ILE A 16 14.11 32.82 -56.81
C ILE A 16 14.02 31.85 -55.62
N ARG A 17 14.14 30.53 -55.87
CA ARG A 17 14.18 29.53 -54.79
C ARG A 17 15.36 29.71 -53.84
N ILE A 18 16.55 30.02 -54.36
CA ILE A 18 17.77 30.23 -53.54
C ILE A 18 17.62 31.48 -52.66
N ILE A 19 17.09 32.58 -53.21
CA ILE A 19 16.87 33.82 -52.46
C ILE A 19 15.82 33.59 -51.35
N LEU A 20 14.71 32.92 -51.66
CA LEU A 20 13.69 32.58 -50.67
C LEU A 20 14.25 31.67 -49.56
N LEU A 21 15.08 30.68 -49.90
CA LEU A 21 15.76 29.81 -48.93
C LEU A 21 16.72 30.59 -48.04
N LEU A 22 17.52 31.51 -48.59
CA LEU A 22 18.43 32.37 -47.82
C LEU A 22 17.68 33.32 -46.89
N CYS A 23 16.58 33.92 -47.34
CA CYS A 23 15.75 34.78 -46.51
C CYS A 23 15.06 34.02 -45.37
N LEU A 24 14.81 32.73 -45.51
CA LEU A 24 14.20 31.89 -44.46
C LEU A 24 15.26 31.29 -43.51
N LEU A 25 16.37 30.79 -44.05
CA LEU A 25 17.42 30.14 -43.26
C LEU A 25 18.33 31.13 -42.53
N GLY A 26 18.58 32.33 -43.09
CA GLY A 26 19.42 33.35 -42.48
C GLY A 26 18.95 33.76 -41.08
N PRO A 27 17.68 34.18 -40.89
CA PRO A 27 17.13 34.51 -39.59
C PRO A 27 17.15 33.34 -38.60
N LEU A 28 16.87 32.11 -39.07
CA LEU A 28 16.91 30.91 -38.23
C LEU A 28 18.33 30.62 -37.73
N ALA A 29 19.36 30.79 -38.58
CA ALA A 29 20.75 30.63 -38.18
C ALA A 29 21.17 31.68 -37.14
N VAL A 30 20.80 32.96 -37.34
CA VAL A 30 21.07 34.04 -36.38
C VAL A 30 20.37 33.76 -35.05
N MET A 31 19.09 33.37 -35.07
CA MET A 31 18.36 33.01 -33.86
C MET A 31 18.99 31.81 -33.14
N SER A 32 19.46 30.82 -33.87
CA SER A 32 20.16 29.66 -33.28
C SER A 32 21.45 30.07 -32.56
N VAL A 33 22.23 30.99 -33.14
CA VAL A 33 23.44 31.54 -32.51
C VAL A 33 23.09 32.35 -31.26
N ILE A 34 22.08 33.22 -31.33
CA ILE A 34 21.63 34.03 -30.18
C ILE A 34 21.16 33.13 -29.03
N VAL A 35 20.35 32.12 -29.32
CA VAL A 35 19.87 31.14 -28.32
C VAL A 35 21.04 30.36 -27.73
N GLY A 36 21.99 29.91 -28.56
CA GLY A 36 23.18 29.19 -28.12
C GLY A 36 24.09 30.02 -27.21
N LEU A 37 24.37 31.28 -27.59
CA LEU A 37 25.19 32.20 -26.79
C LEU A 37 24.52 32.55 -25.46
N SER A 38 23.22 32.82 -25.49
CA SER A 38 22.44 33.09 -24.27
C SER A 38 22.42 31.86 -23.34
N GLY A 39 22.22 30.66 -23.89
CA GLY A 39 22.29 29.40 -23.14
C GLY A 39 23.66 29.13 -22.54
N GLY A 40 24.74 29.37 -23.29
CA GLY A 40 26.12 29.25 -22.81
C GLY A 40 26.47 30.23 -21.68
N ALA A 41 25.98 31.48 -21.78
CA ALA A 41 26.13 32.47 -20.72
C ALA A 41 25.41 32.03 -19.43
N LEU A 42 24.19 31.50 -19.54
CA LEU A 42 23.44 30.97 -18.40
C LEU A 42 24.15 29.75 -17.76
N ALA A 43 24.64 28.81 -18.57
CA ALA A 43 25.40 27.65 -18.09
C ALA A 43 26.68 28.04 -17.34
N SER A 44 27.22 29.24 -17.60
CA SER A 44 28.38 29.80 -16.90
C SER A 44 28.00 30.63 -15.65
N GLY A 45 26.73 30.60 -15.22
CA GLY A 45 26.23 31.38 -14.09
C GLY A 45 26.06 32.88 -14.36
N ARG A 46 26.10 33.33 -15.62
CA ARG A 46 26.02 34.75 -16.01
C ARG A 46 24.61 35.11 -16.48
N THR A 47 23.63 35.05 -15.58
CA THR A 47 22.19 35.27 -15.88
C THR A 47 21.92 36.60 -16.57
N GLN A 48 22.51 37.70 -16.09
CA GLN A 48 22.34 39.03 -16.70
C GLN A 48 22.90 39.13 -18.12
N LEU A 49 24.03 38.48 -18.40
CA LEU A 49 24.60 38.42 -19.74
C LEU A 49 23.71 37.58 -20.67
N ALA A 50 23.14 36.47 -20.17
CA ALA A 50 22.20 35.68 -20.95
C ALA A 50 20.97 36.51 -21.37
N LEU A 51 20.44 37.33 -20.45
CA LEU A 51 19.31 38.23 -20.71
C LEU A 51 19.66 39.41 -21.63
N SER A 52 20.90 39.92 -21.60
CA SER A 52 21.34 40.97 -22.52
C SER A 52 21.56 40.46 -23.94
N ILE A 53 22.02 39.21 -24.10
CA ILE A 53 22.11 38.54 -25.41
C ILE A 53 20.72 38.22 -25.96
N TRP A 54 19.83 37.68 -25.11
CA TRP A 54 18.46 37.37 -25.48
C TRP A 54 17.50 37.55 -24.32
N GLY A 55 16.75 38.66 -24.33
CA GLY A 55 15.76 38.97 -23.29
C GLY A 55 14.54 38.03 -23.26
N GLY A 56 14.45 37.10 -24.22
CA GLY A 56 13.45 36.04 -24.26
C GLY A 56 13.95 34.71 -23.69
N ASN A 57 15.16 34.62 -23.13
CA ASN A 57 15.62 33.36 -22.52
C ASN A 57 14.81 33.04 -21.26
N ALA A 58 13.87 32.09 -21.36
CA ALA A 58 12.97 31.71 -20.27
C ALA A 58 13.73 31.24 -19.02
N ALA A 59 14.77 30.42 -19.18
CA ALA A 59 15.54 29.89 -18.06
C ALA A 59 16.36 30.99 -17.37
N ALA A 60 16.90 31.95 -18.13
CA ALA A 60 17.57 33.12 -17.55
C ALA A 60 16.58 34.05 -16.84
N LEU A 61 15.38 34.26 -17.38
CA LEU A 61 14.31 35.01 -16.72
C LEU A 61 13.87 34.33 -15.41
N ALA A 62 13.74 33.00 -15.41
CA ALA A 62 13.37 32.22 -14.23
C ALA A 62 14.47 32.26 -13.16
N SER A 63 15.73 32.13 -13.55
CA SER A 63 16.90 32.26 -12.67
C SER A 63 16.98 33.66 -12.06
N GLU A 64 16.80 34.71 -12.85
CA GLU A 64 16.79 36.08 -12.33
C GLU A 64 15.60 36.30 -11.39
N ALA A 65 14.42 35.75 -11.71
CA ALA A 65 13.27 35.82 -10.83
C ALA A 65 13.55 35.21 -9.44
N GLU A 66 14.29 34.11 -9.38
CA GLU A 66 14.71 33.48 -8.12
C GLU A 66 15.68 34.36 -7.34
N VAL A 67 16.71 34.91 -8.00
CA VAL A 67 17.65 35.86 -7.35
C VAL A 67 16.90 37.06 -6.77
N VAL A 68 15.95 37.61 -7.52
CA VAL A 68 15.13 38.73 -7.08
C VAL A 68 14.22 38.32 -5.91
N LEU A 69 13.68 37.09 -5.92
CA LEU A 69 12.86 36.54 -4.84
C LEU A 69 13.64 36.46 -3.52
N GLU A 70 14.91 36.04 -3.57
CA GLU A 70 15.80 35.96 -2.40
C GLU A 70 16.12 37.33 -1.79
N THR A 71 15.98 38.41 -2.57
CA THR A 71 16.13 39.80 -2.11
C THR A 71 14.83 40.43 -1.61
N ASP A 72 13.80 39.62 -1.33
CA ASP A 72 12.46 40.04 -0.88
C ASP A 72 11.72 41.00 -1.83
N ARG A 73 12.17 41.15 -3.08
CA ARG A 73 11.52 41.96 -4.12
C ARG A 73 10.43 41.16 -4.83
N TYR A 74 9.41 40.77 -4.07
CA TYR A 74 8.40 39.80 -4.53
C TYR A 74 7.65 40.23 -5.79
N GLN A 75 7.32 41.52 -5.93
CA GLN A 75 6.62 42.01 -7.13
C GLN A 75 7.46 41.85 -8.40
N ASP A 76 8.77 42.14 -8.32
CA ASP A 76 9.69 41.97 -9.43
C ASP A 76 9.92 40.49 -9.76
N ALA A 77 10.09 39.65 -8.73
CA ALA A 77 10.20 38.20 -8.89
C ALA A 77 8.96 37.63 -9.59
N ARG A 78 7.75 38.03 -9.16
CA ARG A 78 6.49 37.61 -9.78
C ARG A 78 6.41 38.03 -11.25
N ARG A 79 6.81 39.26 -11.59
CA ARG A 79 6.81 39.78 -12.96
C ARG A 79 7.80 39.03 -13.86
N LEU A 80 9.01 38.80 -13.39
CA LEU A 80 10.04 38.06 -14.14
C LEU A 80 9.63 36.60 -14.36
N ALA A 81 9.12 35.95 -13.31
CA ALA A 81 8.58 34.59 -13.39
C ALA A 81 7.39 34.49 -14.36
N ALA A 82 6.49 35.48 -14.35
CA ALA A 82 5.39 35.54 -15.32
C ALA A 82 5.88 35.70 -16.76
N ARG A 83 6.92 36.50 -17.00
CA ARG A 83 7.57 36.60 -18.33
C ARG A 83 8.22 35.27 -18.72
N ALA A 84 8.96 34.64 -17.83
CA ALA A 84 9.57 33.34 -18.09
C ALA A 84 8.49 32.31 -18.48
N PHE A 85 7.40 32.24 -17.72
CA PHE A 85 6.24 31.39 -18.01
C PHE A 85 5.57 31.71 -19.35
N SER A 86 5.47 32.98 -19.74
CA SER A 86 4.89 33.37 -21.05
C SER A 86 5.73 32.92 -22.24
N VAL A 87 7.04 32.70 -22.04
CA VAL A 87 7.93 32.16 -23.07
C VAL A 87 8.00 30.63 -23.02
N SER A 88 8.07 30.06 -21.81
CA SER A 88 8.11 28.61 -21.58
C SER A 88 7.13 28.23 -20.48
N ALA A 89 5.95 27.74 -20.89
CA ALA A 89 4.88 27.37 -19.95
C ALA A 89 5.26 26.22 -19.00
N GLN A 90 6.33 25.47 -19.30
CA GLN A 90 6.79 24.32 -18.52
C GLN A 90 8.00 24.64 -17.64
N ASP A 91 8.44 25.91 -17.58
CA ASP A 91 9.56 26.30 -16.73
C ASP A 91 9.19 26.18 -15.24
N LYS A 92 9.72 25.12 -14.60
CA LYS A 92 9.40 24.77 -13.21
C LYS A 92 9.90 25.83 -12.24
N LEU A 93 11.06 26.41 -12.51
CA LEU A 93 11.64 27.43 -11.65
C LEU A 93 10.77 28.69 -11.69
N ALA A 94 10.34 29.11 -12.88
CA ALA A 94 9.42 30.22 -13.03
C ALA A 94 8.11 29.99 -12.26
N LEU A 95 7.47 28.83 -12.42
CA LEU A 95 6.23 28.50 -11.73
C LEU A 95 6.39 28.51 -10.21
N ARG A 96 7.47 27.89 -9.68
CA ARG A 96 7.78 27.88 -8.25
C ARG A 96 8.00 29.29 -7.72
N THR A 97 8.83 30.08 -8.39
CA THR A 97 9.15 31.46 -8.00
C THR A 97 7.90 32.35 -8.04
N PHE A 98 7.07 32.22 -9.07
CA PHE A 98 5.80 32.95 -9.15
C PHE A 98 4.92 32.64 -7.95
N ALA A 99 4.76 31.35 -7.62
CA ALA A 99 3.92 30.94 -6.50
C ALA A 99 4.43 31.50 -5.17
N VAL A 100 5.72 31.34 -4.86
CA VAL A 100 6.32 31.89 -3.63
C VAL A 100 6.12 33.40 -3.57
N ALA A 101 6.41 34.11 -4.66
CA ALA A 101 6.25 35.55 -4.72
C ALA A 101 4.78 35.99 -4.54
N ALA A 102 3.83 35.29 -5.15
CA ALA A 102 2.39 35.58 -5.02
C ALA A 102 1.92 35.38 -3.57
N LYS A 103 2.32 34.27 -2.93
CA LYS A 103 2.03 34.02 -1.52
C LYS A 103 2.60 35.09 -0.59
N ARG A 104 3.86 35.49 -0.80
CA ARG A 104 4.51 36.56 -0.01
C ARG A 104 3.82 37.91 -0.18
N GLN A 105 3.12 38.13 -1.29
CA GLN A 105 2.30 39.31 -1.55
C GLN A 105 0.84 39.17 -1.04
N GLY A 106 0.48 38.08 -0.37
CA GLY A 106 -0.88 37.83 0.13
C GLY A 106 -1.87 37.30 -0.92
N ASP A 107 -1.42 37.03 -2.15
CA ASP A 107 -2.23 36.46 -3.23
C ASP A 107 -2.17 34.91 -3.20
N GLU A 108 -2.69 34.33 -2.10
CA GLU A 108 -2.68 32.87 -1.89
C GLU A 108 -3.45 32.16 -3.02
N ALA A 109 -4.54 32.74 -3.52
CA ALA A 109 -5.33 32.15 -4.60
C ALA A 109 -4.53 32.02 -5.91
N ALA A 110 -3.75 33.03 -6.31
CA ALA A 110 -2.86 32.90 -7.47
C ALA A 110 -1.74 31.90 -7.21
N SER A 111 -1.17 31.90 -6.01
CA SER A 111 -0.13 30.94 -5.62
C SER A 111 -0.63 29.50 -5.76
N VAL A 112 -1.80 29.18 -5.20
CA VAL A 112 -2.40 27.84 -5.25
C VAL A 112 -2.67 27.42 -6.69
N ARG A 113 -3.28 28.28 -7.51
CA ARG A 113 -3.56 27.96 -8.94
C ARG A 113 -2.29 27.61 -9.70
N VAL A 114 -1.21 28.36 -9.47
CA VAL A 114 0.07 28.15 -10.15
C VAL A 114 0.75 26.87 -9.66
N ILE A 115 0.78 26.61 -8.35
CA ILE A 115 1.33 25.36 -7.79
C ILE A 115 0.56 24.14 -8.30
N GLN A 116 -0.76 24.17 -8.30
CA GLN A 116 -1.58 23.06 -8.81
C GLN A 116 -1.33 22.82 -10.31
N SER A 117 -1.16 23.89 -11.09
CA SER A 117 -0.79 23.76 -12.51
C SER A 117 0.60 23.18 -12.70
N ALA A 118 1.57 23.63 -11.91
CA ALA A 118 2.94 23.14 -11.93
C ALA A 118 3.02 21.67 -11.50
N ALA A 119 2.26 21.28 -10.48
CA ALA A 119 2.21 19.90 -9.96
C ALA A 119 1.68 18.91 -11.01
N ARG A 120 0.73 19.33 -11.86
CA ARG A 120 0.26 18.50 -12.99
C ARG A 120 1.33 18.30 -14.06
N GLN A 121 2.25 19.24 -14.22
CA GLN A 121 3.30 19.19 -15.25
C GLN A 121 4.59 18.51 -14.77
N SER A 122 4.90 18.58 -13.47
CA SER A 122 6.14 18.06 -12.91
C SER A 122 5.91 17.18 -11.70
N TRP A 123 5.75 15.89 -11.97
CA TRP A 123 5.64 14.85 -10.93
C TRP A 123 6.92 14.71 -10.07
N ARG A 124 8.09 15.03 -10.62
CA ARG A 124 9.40 14.84 -9.95
C ARG A 124 9.91 16.07 -9.19
N ASP A 125 9.16 17.17 -9.17
CA ASP A 125 9.55 18.36 -8.40
C ASP A 125 9.02 18.25 -6.98
N GLY A 126 9.89 17.87 -6.04
CA GLY A 126 9.52 17.63 -4.65
C GLY A 126 8.94 18.87 -3.95
N PHE A 127 9.44 20.07 -4.22
CA PHE A 127 8.92 21.28 -3.58
C PHE A 127 7.52 21.63 -4.08
N VAL A 128 7.30 21.57 -5.40
CA VAL A 128 5.99 21.82 -5.99
C VAL A 128 4.97 20.78 -5.52
N GLN A 129 5.33 19.50 -5.51
CA GLN A 129 4.43 18.45 -5.04
C GLN A 129 4.16 18.55 -3.54
N PHE A 130 5.16 18.89 -2.72
CA PHE A 130 4.95 19.06 -1.28
C PHE A 130 4.00 20.21 -0.98
N TRP A 131 4.15 21.33 -1.67
CA TRP A 131 3.23 22.45 -1.53
C TRP A 131 1.83 22.12 -2.10
N ASN A 132 1.76 21.39 -3.20
CA ASN A 132 0.49 20.90 -3.73
C ASN A 132 -0.22 19.96 -2.74
N LEU A 133 0.51 19.07 -2.06
CA LEU A 133 -0.02 18.22 -0.99
C LEU A 133 -0.64 19.08 0.13
N ASP A 134 0.10 20.06 0.63
CA ASP A 134 -0.36 20.92 1.74
C ASP A 134 -1.60 21.73 1.40
N THR A 135 -1.59 22.36 0.22
CA THR A 135 -2.73 23.19 -0.22
C THR A 135 -3.95 22.34 -0.57
N SER A 136 -3.75 21.15 -1.14
CA SER A 136 -4.84 20.23 -1.46
C SER A 136 -5.51 19.66 -0.21
N ILE A 137 -4.73 19.30 0.82
CA ILE A 137 -5.27 18.89 2.12
C ILE A 137 -6.08 20.02 2.76
N ALA A 138 -5.53 21.24 2.79
CA ALA A 138 -6.21 22.40 3.36
C ALA A 138 -7.51 22.75 2.63
N ALA A 139 -7.58 22.51 1.31
CA ALA A 139 -8.76 22.74 0.49
C ALA A 139 -9.75 21.57 0.47
N GLY A 140 -9.43 20.43 1.12
CA GLY A 140 -10.24 19.21 1.04
C GLY A 140 -10.18 18.49 -0.32
N ASP A 141 -9.27 18.86 -1.21
CA ASP A 141 -9.02 18.17 -2.48
C ASP A 141 -8.13 16.95 -2.25
N PHE A 142 -8.72 15.89 -1.68
CA PHE A 142 -7.96 14.71 -1.31
C PHE A 142 -7.43 13.91 -2.52
N ILE A 143 -8.04 14.05 -3.70
CA ILE A 143 -7.55 13.42 -4.93
C ILE A 143 -6.18 14.02 -5.31
N SER A 144 -6.10 15.35 -5.36
CA SER A 144 -4.83 16.04 -5.63
C SER A 144 -3.80 15.79 -4.52
N ALA A 145 -4.24 15.76 -3.26
CA ALA A 145 -3.38 15.44 -2.13
C ALA A 145 -2.77 14.03 -2.23
N ALA A 146 -3.57 13.00 -2.49
CA ALA A 146 -3.10 11.62 -2.59
C ALA A 146 -2.15 11.43 -3.79
N ARG A 147 -2.43 12.08 -4.93
CA ARG A 147 -1.52 12.09 -6.10
C ARG A 147 -0.18 12.77 -5.80
N ALA A 148 -0.20 13.90 -5.11
CA ALA A 148 1.01 14.58 -4.69
C ALA A 148 1.81 13.76 -3.67
N GLY A 149 1.12 13.11 -2.72
CA GLY A 149 1.72 12.17 -1.78
C GLY A 149 2.42 11.01 -2.49
N ASP A 150 1.75 10.35 -3.43
CA ASP A 150 2.34 9.26 -4.23
C ASP A 150 3.60 9.73 -4.98
N ALA A 151 3.56 10.92 -5.57
CA ALA A 151 4.71 11.55 -6.21
C ALA A 151 5.92 11.67 -5.29
N LEU A 152 5.70 12.30 -4.14
CA LEU A 152 6.74 12.58 -3.15
C LEU A 152 7.33 11.31 -2.56
N MET A 153 6.47 10.32 -2.28
CA MET A 153 6.90 9.03 -1.73
C MET A 153 7.77 8.24 -2.72
N ARG A 154 7.51 8.34 -4.03
CA ARG A 154 8.30 7.66 -5.07
C ARG A 154 9.65 8.31 -5.35
N ILE A 155 9.78 9.61 -5.11
CA ILE A 155 11.06 10.34 -5.23
C ILE A 155 11.78 10.52 -3.89
N ASP A 156 11.25 9.92 -2.82
CA ASP A 156 11.79 10.00 -1.46
C ASP A 156 11.94 11.43 -0.90
N PHE A 157 11.08 12.36 -1.32
CA PHE A 157 11.15 13.74 -0.85
C PHE A 157 10.40 13.90 0.47
N GLN A 158 11.13 14.20 1.55
CA GLN A 158 10.58 14.40 2.89
C GLN A 158 9.63 13.28 3.35
N ARG A 159 9.96 12.02 3.02
CA ARG A 159 9.13 10.81 3.24
C ARG A 159 8.35 10.80 4.56
N ASN A 160 9.03 11.02 5.68
CA ASN A 160 8.40 11.00 7.00
C ASN A 160 7.35 12.10 7.21
N THR A 161 7.58 13.29 6.66
CA THR A 161 6.63 14.41 6.71
C THR A 161 5.44 14.15 5.82
N VAL A 162 5.66 13.60 4.63
CA VAL A 162 4.59 13.20 3.69
C VAL A 162 3.70 12.13 4.32
N LEU A 163 4.28 11.08 4.91
CA LEU A 163 3.51 10.06 5.63
C LEU A 163 2.64 10.67 6.73
N ARG A 164 3.18 11.59 7.56
CA ARG A 164 2.38 12.26 8.60
C ARG A 164 1.20 13.07 8.05
N LYS A 165 1.30 13.55 6.80
CA LYS A 165 0.23 14.29 6.13
C LYS A 165 -0.78 13.38 5.43
N LEU A 166 -0.35 12.21 4.97
CA LEU A 166 -1.24 11.21 4.35
C LEU A 166 -2.06 10.44 5.39
N ILE A 167 -1.52 10.19 6.58
CA ILE A 167 -2.21 9.41 7.62
C ILE A 167 -3.60 9.98 7.97
N PRO A 168 -3.78 11.30 8.23
CA PRO A 168 -5.10 11.85 8.55
C PRO A 168 -6.16 11.72 7.45
N LEU A 169 -5.78 11.44 6.19
CA LEU A 169 -6.77 11.26 5.11
C LEU A 169 -7.70 10.06 5.38
N VAL A 170 -7.26 9.06 6.17
CA VAL A 170 -8.11 7.90 6.52
C VAL A 170 -9.35 8.30 7.33
N GLU A 171 -9.29 9.44 8.02
CA GLU A 171 -10.36 9.89 8.93
C GLU A 171 -11.58 10.44 8.17
N THR A 172 -11.45 10.72 6.85
CA THR A 172 -12.53 11.27 6.02
C THR A 172 -12.90 10.31 4.88
N ASP A 173 -14.18 10.27 4.50
CA ASP A 173 -14.64 9.41 3.39
C ASP A 173 -13.94 9.74 2.06
N ALA A 174 -13.88 11.02 1.70
CA ALA A 174 -13.21 11.47 0.47
C ALA A 174 -11.69 11.20 0.50
N GLY A 175 -11.06 11.33 1.66
CA GLY A 175 -9.64 10.99 1.85
C GLY A 175 -9.38 9.49 1.71
N ARG A 176 -10.23 8.62 2.28
CA ARG A 176 -10.14 7.17 2.10
C ARG A 176 -10.27 6.76 0.65
N LYS A 177 -11.26 7.28 -0.07
CA LYS A 177 -11.44 7.01 -1.51
C LYS A 177 -10.21 7.40 -2.32
N ALA A 178 -9.65 8.57 -2.05
CA ALA A 178 -8.43 9.03 -2.73
C ALA A 178 -7.20 8.16 -2.38
N LEU A 179 -7.07 7.72 -1.13
CA LEU A 179 -6.00 6.79 -0.73
C LEU A 179 -6.20 5.41 -1.36
N ALA A 180 -7.40 4.85 -1.35
CA ALA A 180 -7.71 3.55 -1.92
C ALA A 180 -7.38 3.49 -3.42
N ASP A 181 -7.76 4.54 -4.18
CA ASP A 181 -7.39 4.68 -5.60
C ASP A 181 -5.87 4.74 -5.83
N ARG A 182 -5.09 5.34 -4.92
CA ARG A 182 -3.63 5.34 -5.04
C ARG A 182 -3.02 4.00 -4.64
N LEU A 183 -3.52 3.40 -3.57
CA LEU A 183 -3.03 2.12 -3.06
C LEU A 183 -3.36 0.96 -4.01
N SER A 184 -4.42 1.07 -4.81
CA SER A 184 -4.79 0.04 -5.79
C SER A 184 -3.80 -0.11 -6.95
N ALA A 185 -3.00 0.92 -7.20
CA ALA A 185 -1.86 0.84 -8.12
C ALA A 185 -0.63 0.13 -7.53
N HIS A 186 -0.77 -0.50 -6.34
CA HIS A 186 0.29 -1.21 -5.61
C HIS A 186 1.60 -0.43 -5.53
N PRO A 187 1.59 0.83 -5.05
CA PRO A 187 2.79 1.64 -5.07
C PRO A 187 3.84 1.09 -4.11
N PRO A 188 5.16 1.19 -4.42
CA PRO A 188 6.22 0.63 -3.57
C PRO A 188 6.25 1.15 -2.13
N TRP A 189 5.62 2.30 -1.86
CA TRP A 189 5.53 2.89 -0.53
C TRP A 189 4.34 2.41 0.29
N ALA A 190 3.38 1.68 -0.29
CA ALA A 190 2.17 1.22 0.41
C ALA A 190 2.48 0.42 1.69
N PRO A 191 3.40 -0.56 1.71
CA PRO A 191 3.72 -1.30 2.94
C PRO A 191 4.23 -0.39 4.06
N LEU A 192 4.99 0.65 3.72
CA LEU A 192 5.49 1.62 4.70
C LEU A 192 4.36 2.51 5.24
N PHE A 193 3.43 2.95 4.39
CA PHE A 193 2.27 3.70 4.82
C PHE A 193 1.42 2.88 5.79
N LEU A 194 1.11 1.64 5.44
CA LEU A 194 0.36 0.71 6.29
C LEU A 194 1.11 0.46 7.60
N ALA A 195 2.40 0.12 7.57
CA ALA A 195 3.18 -0.09 8.80
C ALA A 195 3.28 1.15 9.72
N ARG A 196 3.17 2.36 9.15
CA ARG A 196 3.30 3.63 9.90
C ARG A 196 1.99 4.18 10.41
N LEU A 197 0.87 3.80 9.81
CA LEU A 197 -0.46 4.10 10.31
C LEU A 197 -0.54 3.55 11.74
N ARG A 198 -0.77 4.43 12.71
CA ARG A 198 -0.99 4.07 14.10
C ARG A 198 -2.46 4.34 14.34
N LEU A 199 -3.21 3.33 14.75
CA LEU A 199 -4.60 3.50 15.14
C LEU A 199 -4.65 4.25 16.47
N ALA A 200 -4.46 5.57 16.49
CA ALA A 200 -4.27 6.34 17.71
C ALA A 200 -5.61 6.66 18.40
N ASN A 201 -6.69 6.77 17.63
CA ASN A 201 -8.03 7.14 18.08
C ASN A 201 -9.12 6.37 17.31
N GLU A 202 -10.39 6.48 17.73
CA GLU A 202 -11.52 5.78 17.09
C GLU A 202 -11.71 6.18 15.60
N PRO A 203 -11.67 7.46 15.21
CA PRO A 203 -11.78 7.83 13.78
C PRO A 203 -10.74 7.15 12.89
N GLN A 204 -9.51 6.96 13.38
CA GLN A 204 -8.46 6.26 12.64
C GLN A 204 -8.68 4.75 12.59
N ILE A 205 -9.24 4.15 13.65
CA ILE A 205 -9.61 2.72 13.68
C ILE A 205 -10.67 2.46 12.61
N GLU A 206 -11.79 3.18 12.68
CA GLU A 206 -12.90 3.01 11.72
C GLU A 206 -12.43 3.37 10.31
N GLY A 207 -11.73 4.49 10.17
CA GLY A 207 -11.20 4.93 8.88
C GLY A 207 -10.26 3.92 8.23
N PHE A 208 -9.47 3.19 9.02
CA PHE A 208 -8.61 2.14 8.47
C PHE A 208 -9.39 0.89 8.06
N ILE A 209 -10.36 0.45 8.86
CA ILE A 209 -11.22 -0.70 8.52
C ILE A 209 -11.93 -0.44 7.18
N GLU A 210 -12.54 0.73 7.04
CA GLU A 210 -13.22 1.15 5.81
C GLU A 210 -12.25 1.29 4.62
N LEU A 211 -11.01 1.77 4.85
CA LEU A 211 -10.00 1.83 3.80
C LEU A 211 -9.65 0.43 3.28
N VAL A 212 -9.54 -0.57 4.16
CA VAL A 212 -9.26 -1.95 3.76
C VAL A 212 -10.42 -2.52 2.92
N HIS A 213 -11.67 -2.25 3.29
CA HIS A 213 -12.83 -2.64 2.48
C HIS A 213 -12.80 -1.99 1.09
N MET A 214 -12.57 -0.67 1.02
CA MET A 214 -12.46 0.04 -0.26
C MET A 214 -11.31 -0.51 -1.13
N MET A 215 -10.18 -0.87 -0.54
CA MET A 215 -9.06 -1.46 -1.29
C MET A 215 -9.44 -2.80 -1.92
N ASP A 216 -10.26 -3.62 -1.26
CA ASP A 216 -10.79 -4.86 -1.81
C ASP A 216 -11.70 -4.59 -3.03
N GLU A 217 -12.59 -3.60 -2.94
CA GLU A 217 -13.46 -3.18 -4.06
C GLU A 217 -12.66 -2.74 -5.31
N TYR A 218 -11.47 -2.18 -5.11
CA TYR A 218 -10.54 -1.81 -6.19
C TYR A 218 -9.63 -2.95 -6.66
N GLY A 219 -9.82 -4.19 -6.17
CA GLY A 219 -9.00 -5.35 -6.54
C GLY A 219 -7.57 -5.30 -5.99
N ALA A 220 -7.37 -4.59 -4.88
CA ALA A 220 -6.05 -4.37 -4.27
C ALA A 220 -6.06 -4.71 -2.77
N ARG A 221 -6.64 -5.87 -2.45
CA ARG A 221 -6.72 -6.41 -1.10
C ARG A 221 -5.34 -6.38 -0.41
N PRO A 222 -5.20 -5.75 0.77
CA PRO A 222 -3.98 -5.83 1.56
C PRO A 222 -3.60 -7.27 1.88
N THR A 223 -2.31 -7.57 1.96
CA THR A 223 -1.86 -8.88 2.41
C THR A 223 -2.00 -9.00 3.92
N ASP A 224 -2.03 -10.23 4.42
CA ASP A 224 -1.93 -10.53 5.84
C ASP A 224 -0.73 -9.89 6.54
N ALA A 225 0.40 -9.80 5.84
CA ALA A 225 1.59 -9.18 6.39
C ALA A 225 1.37 -7.68 6.63
N ASP A 226 0.58 -7.03 5.77
CA ASP A 226 0.26 -5.60 5.86
C ASP A 226 -0.70 -5.31 7.02
N ILE A 227 -1.70 -6.16 7.22
CA ILE A 227 -2.75 -5.94 8.23
C ILE A 227 -2.40 -6.50 9.62
N ARG A 228 -1.48 -7.47 9.73
CA ARG A 228 -1.10 -8.09 11.02
C ARG A 228 -0.74 -7.11 12.13
N PRO A 229 0.09 -6.06 11.90
CA PRO A 229 0.43 -5.11 12.97
C PRO A 229 -0.80 -4.40 13.55
N PHE A 230 -1.84 -4.19 12.73
CA PHE A 230 -3.09 -3.59 13.16
C PHE A 230 -3.93 -4.54 14.00
N PHE A 231 -4.00 -5.81 13.60
CA PHE A 231 -4.62 -6.83 14.45
C PHE A 231 -3.99 -6.87 15.83
N GLU A 232 -2.67 -6.98 15.91
CA GLU A 232 -1.95 -7.01 17.18
C GLU A 232 -2.21 -5.74 18.01
N GLN A 233 -2.27 -4.57 17.35
CA GLN A 233 -2.62 -3.31 18.00
C GLN A 233 -4.07 -3.28 18.53
N LEU A 234 -5.04 -3.76 17.76
CA LEU A 234 -6.45 -3.80 18.18
C LEU A 234 -6.65 -4.76 19.36
N ILE A 235 -6.06 -5.96 19.26
CA ILE A 235 -6.14 -6.99 20.30
C ILE A 235 -5.48 -6.52 21.60
N SER A 236 -4.28 -5.92 21.52
CA SER A 236 -3.60 -5.38 22.71
C SER A 236 -4.34 -4.23 23.40
N ARG A 237 -5.28 -3.58 22.70
CA ARG A 237 -6.14 -2.51 23.22
C ARG A 237 -7.53 -2.99 23.62
N GLY A 238 -7.81 -4.29 23.56
CA GLY A 238 -9.13 -4.85 23.83
C GLY A 238 -10.18 -4.55 22.77
N LYS A 239 -9.78 -4.04 21.60
CA LYS A 239 -10.63 -3.69 20.46
C LYS A 239 -10.93 -4.90 19.58
N VAL A 240 -11.49 -5.94 20.19
CA VAL A 240 -11.67 -7.25 19.54
C VAL A 240 -12.76 -7.22 18.47
N ALA A 241 -13.85 -6.50 18.73
CA ALA A 241 -14.93 -6.36 17.74
C ALA A 241 -14.42 -5.68 16.45
N GLU A 242 -13.61 -4.64 16.60
CA GLU A 242 -12.95 -3.93 15.51
C GLU A 242 -11.95 -4.82 14.77
N ALA A 243 -11.21 -5.67 15.50
CA ALA A 243 -10.34 -6.68 14.89
C ALA A 243 -11.16 -7.67 14.04
N VAL A 244 -12.28 -8.19 14.55
CA VAL A 244 -13.14 -9.09 13.78
C VAL A 244 -13.68 -8.40 12.53
N ARG A 245 -14.11 -7.13 12.60
CA ARG A 245 -14.57 -6.37 11.43
C ARG A 245 -13.47 -6.16 10.38
N LEU A 246 -12.25 -5.81 10.83
CA LEU A 246 -11.09 -5.69 9.95
C LEU A 246 -10.82 -7.00 9.21
N TRP A 247 -10.87 -8.14 9.93
CA TRP A 247 -10.63 -9.45 9.36
C TRP A 247 -11.68 -9.87 8.34
N ARG A 248 -12.97 -9.67 8.63
CA ARG A 248 -14.05 -9.96 7.67
C ARG A 248 -13.88 -9.13 6.40
N GLY A 249 -13.46 -7.87 6.57
CA GLY A 249 -13.13 -6.98 5.47
C GLY A 249 -12.02 -7.45 4.56
N SER A 250 -10.94 -7.96 5.16
CA SER A 250 -9.80 -8.48 4.40
C SER A 250 -10.00 -9.93 3.93
N ASN A 251 -11.01 -10.64 4.42
CA ASN A 251 -11.29 -12.04 4.12
C ASN A 251 -12.80 -12.27 3.86
N PRO A 252 -13.40 -11.61 2.84
CA PRO A 252 -14.84 -11.71 2.59
C PRO A 252 -15.30 -13.12 2.18
N GLU A 253 -14.37 -13.95 1.70
CA GLU A 253 -14.62 -15.35 1.30
C GLU A 253 -14.47 -16.34 2.46
N ALA A 254 -14.11 -15.89 3.66
CA ALA A 254 -13.91 -16.76 4.79
C ALA A 254 -15.24 -17.42 5.23
N SER A 255 -15.22 -18.74 5.40
CA SER A 255 -16.36 -19.52 5.88
C SER A 255 -16.32 -19.59 7.41
N GLY A 256 -17.39 -19.12 8.06
CA GLY A 256 -17.51 -19.11 9.52
C GLY A 256 -17.28 -17.72 10.13
N ASP A 257 -17.44 -17.65 11.45
CA ASP A 257 -17.35 -16.41 12.21
C ASP A 257 -16.54 -16.62 13.50
N PRO A 258 -15.37 -15.97 13.65
CA PRO A 258 -14.51 -16.16 14.81
C PRO A 258 -15.14 -15.70 16.13
N SER A 259 -16.22 -14.91 16.09
CA SER A 259 -16.95 -14.46 17.26
C SER A 259 -17.97 -15.48 17.80
N THR A 260 -18.29 -16.50 16.99
CA THR A 260 -19.26 -17.55 17.35
C THR A 260 -18.71 -18.97 17.22
N GLY A 261 -17.63 -19.18 16.46
CA GLY A 261 -17.05 -20.51 16.27
C GLY A 261 -15.75 -20.53 15.46
N ILE A 262 -15.46 -21.70 14.90
CA ILE A 262 -14.27 -21.96 14.06
C ILE A 262 -14.50 -21.35 12.68
N VAL A 263 -13.44 -20.76 12.12
CA VAL A 263 -13.34 -20.40 10.71
C VAL A 263 -12.72 -21.56 9.95
N ASP A 264 -13.25 -21.91 8.78
CA ASP A 264 -12.70 -22.97 7.92
C ASP A 264 -12.58 -24.33 8.64
N GLY A 265 -13.65 -24.75 9.32
CA GLY A 265 -13.66 -25.98 10.12
C GLY A 265 -13.44 -27.28 9.34
N GLY A 266 -13.73 -27.27 8.03
CA GLY A 266 -13.47 -28.36 7.08
C GLY A 266 -12.18 -28.22 6.29
N PHE A 267 -11.33 -27.21 6.58
CA PHE A 267 -10.03 -27.01 5.93
C PHE A 267 -10.06 -26.77 4.41
N ASP A 268 -11.23 -26.46 3.83
CA ASP A 268 -11.39 -26.13 2.41
C ASP A 268 -10.47 -24.99 1.98
N GLN A 269 -10.39 -23.96 2.82
CA GLN A 269 -9.61 -22.76 2.52
C GLN A 269 -8.13 -22.96 2.82
N LEU A 270 -7.81 -23.74 3.85
CA LEU A 270 -6.45 -24.17 4.12
C LEU A 270 -5.86 -24.98 2.96
N ALA A 271 -6.67 -25.86 2.35
CA ALA A 271 -6.25 -26.75 1.27
C ALA A 271 -5.90 -26.04 -0.03
N THR A 272 -6.58 -24.93 -0.33
CA THR A 272 -6.37 -24.19 -1.60
C THR A 272 -5.15 -23.28 -1.58
N GLN A 273 -4.53 -23.04 -0.41
CA GLN A 273 -3.36 -22.16 -0.21
C GLN A 273 -3.45 -20.78 -0.90
N ALA A 274 -4.64 -20.33 -1.27
CA ALA A 274 -4.86 -19.13 -2.10
C ALA A 274 -4.62 -17.81 -1.36
N GLY A 275 -4.29 -17.86 -0.07
CA GLY A 275 -3.97 -16.69 0.74
C GLY A 275 -3.62 -17.08 2.17
N SER A 276 -2.90 -16.19 2.84
CA SER A 276 -2.85 -16.20 4.30
C SER A 276 -4.17 -15.58 4.76
N TRP A 277 -4.99 -16.33 5.52
CA TRP A 277 -6.39 -15.97 5.86
C TRP A 277 -6.53 -15.12 7.13
N GLY A 278 -5.58 -14.22 7.33
CA GLY A 278 -5.54 -13.32 8.45
C GLY A 278 -5.23 -13.97 9.80
N PHE A 279 -5.54 -13.20 10.84
CA PHE A 279 -5.30 -13.58 12.21
C PHE A 279 -6.28 -14.68 12.69
N PHE A 280 -7.52 -14.68 12.19
CA PHE A 280 -8.57 -15.62 12.60
C PHE A 280 -8.70 -16.86 11.69
N GLY A 281 -7.93 -16.96 10.61
CA GLY A 281 -7.84 -18.19 9.81
C GLY A 281 -6.85 -19.21 10.38
N TRP A 282 -6.85 -20.43 9.81
CA TRP A 282 -5.87 -21.45 10.18
C TRP A 282 -4.44 -21.05 9.78
N ARG A 283 -3.51 -21.21 10.73
CA ARG A 283 -2.09 -20.89 10.54
C ARG A 283 -1.23 -22.10 10.85
N ILE A 284 -0.50 -22.57 9.84
CA ILE A 284 0.53 -23.60 10.00
C ILE A 284 1.75 -22.99 10.68
N ALA A 285 2.24 -23.64 11.74
CA ALA A 285 3.44 -23.24 12.44
C ALA A 285 4.65 -23.34 11.49
N PRO A 286 5.58 -22.36 11.48
CA PRO A 286 6.70 -22.35 10.55
C PRO A 286 7.54 -23.64 10.56
N ASN A 287 7.68 -24.27 11.74
CA ASN A 287 8.44 -25.49 11.96
C ASN A 287 7.65 -26.79 11.75
N ALA A 288 6.39 -26.70 11.30
CA ALA A 288 5.52 -27.85 11.07
C ALA A 288 5.01 -27.93 9.62
N ARG A 289 5.55 -27.11 8.70
CA ARG A 289 5.09 -27.04 7.30
C ARG A 289 5.25 -28.34 6.53
N ASN A 290 6.35 -29.06 6.75
CA ASN A 290 6.62 -30.34 6.07
C ASN A 290 5.83 -31.51 6.68
N GLU A 291 5.17 -31.24 7.80
CA GLU A 291 4.49 -32.20 8.65
C GLU A 291 2.97 -31.96 8.68
N THR A 292 2.52 -30.92 7.97
CA THR A 292 1.13 -30.51 7.88
C THR A 292 0.75 -30.48 6.43
N ALA A 293 -0.22 -31.32 6.06
CA ALA A 293 -0.77 -31.36 4.72
C ALA A 293 -2.30 -31.35 4.79
N THR A 294 -2.93 -31.06 3.65
CA THR A 294 -4.33 -31.38 3.43
C THR A 294 -4.42 -32.58 2.48
N SER A 295 -5.32 -33.51 2.75
CA SER A 295 -5.56 -34.70 1.90
C SER A 295 -7.05 -34.93 1.74
N SER A 296 -7.48 -35.74 0.77
CA SER A 296 -8.89 -36.14 0.70
C SER A 296 -9.25 -37.10 1.84
N ARG A 297 -10.49 -37.02 2.32
CA ARG A 297 -11.05 -38.01 3.23
C ARG A 297 -11.19 -39.36 2.49
N ASN A 298 -10.81 -40.46 3.14
CA ASN A 298 -10.81 -41.80 2.55
C ASN A 298 -12.22 -42.36 2.23
N ASP A 299 -13.29 -41.61 2.52
CA ASP A 299 -14.70 -42.00 2.35
C ASP A 299 -15.34 -41.43 1.08
N PHE A 300 -14.53 -41.00 0.10
CA PHE A 300 -14.98 -40.44 -1.18
C PHE A 300 -15.74 -39.11 -1.09
N SER A 301 -15.69 -38.40 0.05
CA SER A 301 -16.39 -37.12 0.22
C SER A 301 -15.74 -35.93 -0.50
N GLU A 302 -14.59 -36.10 -1.17
CA GLU A 302 -13.74 -35.05 -1.78
C GLU A 302 -13.30 -33.90 -0.82
N ASN A 303 -13.88 -33.81 0.37
CA ASN A 303 -13.56 -32.81 1.37
C ASN A 303 -12.10 -32.96 1.85
N PRO A 304 -11.37 -31.85 1.95
CA PRO A 304 -10.03 -31.87 2.50
C PRO A 304 -10.07 -32.17 4.00
N VAL A 305 -9.09 -32.93 4.47
CA VAL A 305 -8.85 -33.18 5.89
C VAL A 305 -7.46 -32.68 6.23
N LEU A 306 -7.28 -32.23 7.46
CA LEU A 306 -5.97 -31.90 7.99
C LEU A 306 -5.21 -33.20 8.29
N ALA A 307 -4.10 -33.43 7.61
CA ALA A 307 -3.18 -34.52 7.90
C ALA A 307 -1.93 -33.97 8.60
N ILE A 308 -1.60 -34.55 9.76
CA ILE A 308 -0.43 -34.20 10.56
C ILE A 308 0.49 -35.41 10.69
N THR A 309 1.74 -35.26 10.27
CA THR A 309 2.80 -36.23 10.52
C THR A 309 3.66 -35.78 11.69
N VAL A 310 3.75 -36.58 12.75
CA VAL A 310 4.53 -36.21 13.95
C VAL A 310 5.83 -37.01 13.99
N ASP A 311 6.92 -36.36 13.61
CA ASP A 311 8.26 -36.90 13.79
C ASP A 311 8.66 -36.98 15.27
N ARG A 312 9.60 -37.89 15.56
CA ARG A 312 10.20 -38.02 16.89
C ARG A 312 10.74 -36.68 17.38
N GLY A 313 10.36 -36.28 18.58
CA GLY A 313 10.93 -35.07 19.18
C GLY A 313 10.10 -34.43 20.28
N ARG A 314 10.47 -33.18 20.57
CA ARG A 314 9.78 -32.37 21.58
C ARG A 314 8.39 -31.97 21.09
N GLU A 315 7.50 -31.73 22.06
CA GLU A 315 6.17 -31.20 21.78
C GLU A 315 6.27 -29.91 20.95
N LYS A 316 5.52 -29.85 19.85
CA LYS A 316 5.44 -28.68 18.97
C LYS A 316 3.99 -28.38 18.58
N ALA A 317 3.77 -27.15 18.13
CA ALA A 317 2.49 -26.73 17.56
C ALA A 317 2.50 -26.99 16.05
N PHE A 318 1.39 -27.48 15.52
CA PHE A 318 1.21 -27.75 14.09
C PHE A 318 0.41 -26.66 13.41
N ILE A 319 -0.83 -26.48 13.86
CA ILE A 319 -1.71 -25.42 13.39
C ILE A 319 -2.29 -24.64 14.56
N SER A 320 -2.68 -23.40 14.29
CA SER A 320 -3.41 -22.58 15.27
C SER A 320 -4.40 -21.64 14.61
N GLN A 321 -5.43 -21.28 15.36
CA GLN A 321 -6.43 -20.28 14.97
C GLN A 321 -6.71 -19.39 16.18
N TYR A 322 -6.82 -18.09 15.96
CA TYR A 322 -7.35 -17.19 16.98
C TYR A 322 -8.86 -17.18 16.92
N LEU A 323 -9.51 -16.94 18.06
CA LEU A 323 -10.95 -16.84 18.21
C LEU A 323 -11.30 -15.62 19.05
N ALA A 324 -12.51 -15.10 18.86
CA ALA A 324 -13.07 -13.95 19.57
C ALA A 324 -14.41 -14.31 20.23
N LEU A 325 -14.48 -15.50 20.83
CA LEU A 325 -15.70 -15.98 21.48
C LEU A 325 -16.04 -15.09 22.68
N HIS A 326 -17.33 -14.83 22.82
CA HIS A 326 -17.88 -14.14 23.99
C HIS A 326 -17.80 -15.02 25.24
N PRO A 327 -17.87 -14.43 26.45
CA PRO A 327 -17.94 -15.21 27.68
C PRO A 327 -19.14 -16.16 27.67
N GLY A 328 -18.94 -17.42 28.04
CA GLY A 328 -20.01 -18.42 27.94
C GLY A 328 -19.53 -19.87 28.01
N ASN A 329 -20.50 -20.78 27.92
CA ASN A 329 -20.27 -22.22 27.87
C ASN A 329 -20.30 -22.70 26.42
N TYR A 330 -19.31 -23.50 26.04
CA TYR A 330 -19.16 -23.97 24.67
C TYR A 330 -18.81 -25.46 24.61
N VAL A 331 -19.09 -26.05 23.45
CA VAL A 331 -18.64 -27.40 23.08
C VAL A 331 -17.76 -27.29 21.84
N PHE A 332 -16.51 -27.70 21.98
CA PHE A 332 -15.58 -27.91 20.87
C PHE A 332 -15.75 -29.35 20.37
N SER A 333 -16.05 -29.52 19.09
CA SER A 333 -16.25 -30.83 18.46
C SER A 333 -15.33 -30.98 17.24
N PHE A 334 -14.89 -32.20 16.98
CA PHE A 334 -14.08 -32.54 15.81
C PHE A 334 -14.15 -34.04 15.51
N SER A 335 -13.91 -34.39 14.25
CA SER A 335 -13.65 -35.75 13.79
C SER A 335 -12.13 -35.99 13.80
N ALA A 336 -11.69 -37.16 14.26
CA ALA A 336 -10.29 -37.57 14.14
C ALA A 336 -10.14 -39.05 13.79
N ASP A 337 -9.11 -39.36 13.01
CA ASP A 337 -8.61 -40.69 12.70
C ASP A 337 -7.10 -40.70 12.94
N VAL A 338 -6.64 -41.44 13.94
CA VAL A 338 -5.22 -41.51 14.30
C VAL A 338 -4.79 -42.96 14.40
N VAL A 339 -3.75 -43.30 13.65
CA VAL A 339 -3.22 -44.67 13.54
C VAL A 339 -2.08 -44.84 14.55
N ASP A 340 -2.05 -45.99 15.24
CA ASP A 340 -1.18 -46.32 16.40
C ASP A 340 -1.66 -45.65 17.71
N GLN A 341 -1.29 -46.06 18.93
CA GLN A 341 -1.80 -45.42 20.18
C GLN A 341 -0.79 -45.30 21.35
N ALA A 342 0.33 -46.01 21.33
CA ALA A 342 1.00 -46.28 22.62
C ALA A 342 2.00 -45.20 23.11
N GLN A 343 2.51 -44.30 22.25
CA GLN A 343 3.69 -43.46 22.60
C GLN A 343 3.70 -42.02 22.05
N TYR A 344 2.55 -41.46 21.70
CA TYR A 344 2.45 -40.10 21.18
C TYR A 344 1.28 -39.33 21.79
N SER A 345 1.31 -38.01 21.69
CA SER A 345 0.21 -37.15 22.15
C SER A 345 -0.09 -36.07 21.12
N LEU A 346 -1.11 -36.28 20.29
CA LEU A 346 -1.80 -35.19 19.62
C LEU A 346 -2.84 -34.63 20.60
N SER A 347 -2.87 -33.31 20.77
CA SER A 347 -3.84 -32.68 21.67
C SER A 347 -4.23 -31.29 21.18
N TRP A 348 -5.53 -31.03 21.17
CA TRP A 348 -6.06 -29.68 21.06
C TRP A 348 -5.89 -28.94 22.37
N GLN A 349 -5.33 -27.73 22.29
CA GLN A 349 -5.20 -26.83 23.42
C GLN A 349 -5.82 -25.49 23.07
N MET A 350 -6.73 -25.01 23.91
CA MET A 350 -7.22 -23.65 23.86
C MET A 350 -6.66 -22.85 25.03
N THR A 351 -6.11 -21.68 24.75
CA THR A 351 -5.58 -20.76 25.78
C THR A 351 -6.14 -19.36 25.58
N CYS A 352 -6.23 -18.61 26.67
CA CYS A 352 -6.47 -17.19 26.57
C CYS A 352 -5.20 -16.44 26.17
N VAL A 353 -5.30 -15.49 25.24
CA VAL A 353 -4.16 -14.70 24.73
C VAL A 353 -3.90 -13.49 25.61
N SER A 354 -4.97 -12.89 26.15
CA SER A 354 -4.96 -11.74 27.05
C SER A 354 -5.57 -12.12 28.41
N GLY A 355 -5.27 -11.40 29.49
CA GLY A 355 -5.92 -11.64 30.80
C GLY A 355 -5.20 -12.55 31.80
N GLY A 356 -3.92 -12.88 31.58
CA GLY A 356 -3.02 -13.43 32.61
C GLY A 356 -3.24 -14.91 33.00
N ALA A 357 -4.33 -15.54 32.57
CA ALA A 357 -4.57 -16.97 32.78
C ALA A 357 -3.64 -17.80 31.88
N LYS A 358 -2.55 -18.33 32.46
CA LYS A 358 -1.62 -19.26 31.78
C LYS A 358 -2.20 -20.68 31.67
N THR A 359 -3.32 -20.95 32.33
CA THR A 359 -3.97 -22.25 32.31
C THR A 359 -4.77 -22.43 31.01
N PRO A 360 -4.63 -23.57 30.31
CA PRO A 360 -5.46 -23.85 29.15
C PRO A 360 -6.96 -23.92 29.52
N LEU A 361 -7.80 -23.28 28.71
CA LEU A 361 -9.27 -23.36 28.77
C LEU A 361 -9.75 -24.77 28.39
N ILE A 362 -9.06 -25.39 27.44
CA ILE A 362 -9.16 -26.81 27.10
C ILE A 362 -7.74 -27.35 26.95
N ARG A 363 -7.49 -28.55 27.49
CA ARG A 363 -6.44 -29.44 27.01
C ARG A 363 -7.08 -30.79 26.74
N ASP A 364 -7.05 -31.21 25.48
CA ASP A 364 -7.49 -32.53 25.08
C ASP A 364 -6.64 -33.61 25.76
N ARG A 365 -7.31 -34.64 26.25
CA ARG A 365 -6.72 -35.83 26.87
C ARG A 365 -7.33 -37.12 26.30
N ALA A 366 -8.10 -37.01 25.21
CA ALA A 366 -8.67 -38.15 24.53
C ALA A 366 -7.56 -39.02 23.95
N THR A 367 -7.74 -40.34 24.08
CA THR A 367 -6.96 -41.31 23.30
C THR A 367 -7.69 -41.51 21.99
N TYR A 368 -7.09 -41.06 20.89
CA TYR A 368 -7.69 -41.20 19.57
C TYR A 368 -7.61 -42.63 19.08
N GLN A 369 -8.67 -43.11 18.46
CA GLN A 369 -8.75 -44.44 17.86
C GLN A 369 -8.43 -44.39 16.36
N SER A 370 -8.03 -45.55 15.84
CA SER A 370 -7.94 -45.76 14.40
C SER A 370 -9.36 -45.82 13.82
N GLY A 371 -9.55 -45.18 12.67
CA GLY A 371 -10.85 -44.94 12.07
C GLY A 371 -11.48 -43.65 12.58
N TRP A 372 -12.28 -43.01 11.72
CA TRP A 372 -12.95 -41.75 12.04
C TRP A 372 -13.89 -41.89 13.24
N ALA A 373 -13.65 -41.08 14.26
CA ALA A 373 -14.51 -40.94 15.42
C ALA A 373 -14.75 -39.47 15.78
N ASN A 374 -15.89 -39.18 16.39
CA ASN A 374 -16.28 -37.86 16.84
C ASN A 374 -15.89 -37.62 18.29
N TYR A 375 -15.23 -36.49 18.54
CA TYR A 375 -14.79 -36.06 19.88
C TYR A 375 -15.47 -34.76 20.27
N ARG A 376 -15.73 -34.59 21.57
CA ARG A 376 -16.36 -33.39 22.12
C ARG A 376 -15.72 -33.00 23.45
N LEU A 377 -15.29 -31.75 23.54
CA LEU A 377 -14.68 -31.15 24.71
C LEU A 377 -15.53 -29.96 25.18
N ARG A 378 -15.83 -29.91 26.47
CA ARG A 378 -16.56 -28.79 27.08
C ARG A 378 -15.58 -27.72 27.53
N MET A 379 -15.95 -26.45 27.37
CA MET A 379 -15.16 -25.32 27.84
C MET A 379 -16.02 -24.15 28.32
N VAL A 380 -15.36 -23.30 29.08
CA VAL A 380 -15.90 -22.03 29.57
C VAL A 380 -14.95 -20.92 29.13
N ILE A 381 -15.49 -19.91 28.45
CA ILE A 381 -14.77 -18.67 28.15
C ILE A 381 -15.07 -17.68 29.27
N PRO A 382 -14.06 -17.27 30.08
CA PRO A 382 -14.29 -16.32 31.16
C PRO A 382 -14.36 -14.88 30.62
N GLU A 383 -14.91 -13.96 31.43
CA GLU A 383 -15.09 -12.55 31.06
C GLU A 383 -13.78 -11.83 30.70
N ASN A 384 -12.68 -12.20 31.36
CA ASN A 384 -11.36 -11.63 31.12
C ASN A 384 -10.61 -12.28 29.95
N CYS A 385 -11.31 -13.00 29.08
CA CYS A 385 -10.72 -13.69 27.94
C CYS A 385 -11.35 -13.27 26.61
N PRO A 386 -11.06 -12.06 26.12
CA PRO A 386 -11.69 -11.56 24.90
C PRO A 386 -11.10 -12.19 23.62
N VAL A 387 -9.93 -12.83 23.71
CA VAL A 387 -9.28 -13.51 22.57
C VAL A 387 -8.71 -14.85 23.02
N GLN A 388 -9.10 -15.90 22.32
CA GLN A 388 -8.59 -17.24 22.54
C GLN A 388 -7.68 -17.66 21.40
N ARG A 389 -6.82 -18.63 21.67
CA ARG A 389 -6.00 -19.29 20.66
C ARG A 389 -6.18 -20.79 20.79
N LEU A 390 -6.71 -21.40 19.74
CA LEU A 390 -6.79 -22.84 19.56
C LEU A 390 -5.50 -23.31 18.87
N VAL A 391 -4.88 -24.37 19.37
CA VAL A 391 -3.63 -24.92 18.85
C VAL A 391 -3.72 -26.44 18.85
N LEU A 392 -3.37 -27.07 17.73
CA LEU A 392 -3.07 -28.51 17.70
C LEU A 392 -1.60 -28.70 18.03
N ARG A 393 -1.32 -29.46 19.10
CA ARG A 393 0.04 -29.82 19.51
C ARG A 393 0.25 -31.31 19.35
N GLY A 394 1.49 -31.69 19.06
CA GLY A 394 1.90 -33.08 18.96
C GLY A 394 3.26 -33.32 19.58
N LYS A 395 3.42 -34.47 20.23
CA LYS A 395 4.70 -35.03 20.67
C LYS A 395 4.75 -36.50 20.27
N ASN A 396 5.90 -36.94 19.76
CA ASN A 396 6.15 -38.35 19.48
C ASN A 396 7.45 -38.78 20.14
N ASP A 397 7.37 -39.76 21.05
CA ASP A 397 8.52 -40.35 21.72
C ASP A 397 9.00 -41.64 21.01
N SER A 398 8.22 -42.17 20.06
CA SER A 398 8.53 -43.36 19.24
C SER A 398 9.52 -43.06 18.12
N VAL A 399 10.09 -44.13 17.55
CA VAL A 399 10.93 -44.07 16.34
C VAL A 399 10.07 -43.99 15.07
N ASP A 400 8.86 -44.55 15.11
CA ASP A 400 7.97 -44.58 13.95
C ASP A 400 7.24 -43.24 13.77
N GLU A 401 7.04 -42.84 12.52
CA GLU A 401 6.24 -41.67 12.16
C GLU A 401 4.77 -41.91 12.49
N LEU A 402 4.15 -40.91 13.11
CA LEU A 402 2.72 -40.91 13.37
C LEU A 402 2.00 -40.09 12.32
N THR A 403 0.88 -40.58 11.78
CA THR A 403 -0.07 -39.75 11.04
C THR A 403 -1.40 -39.64 11.80
N GLY A 404 -1.83 -38.40 12.08
CA GLY A 404 -3.16 -38.09 12.57
C GLY A 404 -3.94 -37.25 11.58
N ARG A 405 -5.24 -37.55 11.41
CA ARG A 405 -6.13 -36.82 10.52
C ARG A 405 -7.28 -36.20 11.30
N PHE A 406 -7.63 -34.96 10.96
CA PHE A 406 -8.68 -34.18 11.62
C PHE A 406 -9.59 -33.52 10.60
N ASP A 407 -10.88 -33.42 10.95
CA ASP A 407 -11.93 -32.83 10.13
C ASP A 407 -13.11 -32.36 11.00
N ASP A 408 -14.11 -31.71 10.42
CA ASP A 408 -15.37 -31.30 11.06
C ASP A 408 -15.17 -30.44 12.31
N ILE A 409 -14.14 -29.57 12.32
CA ILE A 409 -13.79 -28.77 13.48
C ILE A 409 -14.85 -27.70 13.72
N SER A 410 -15.49 -27.72 14.88
CA SER A 410 -16.57 -26.79 15.20
C SER A 410 -16.59 -26.39 16.67
N ILE A 411 -17.13 -25.20 16.93
CA ILE A 411 -17.45 -24.72 18.27
C ILE A 411 -18.89 -24.25 18.24
N SER A 412 -19.67 -24.68 19.24
CA SER A 412 -21.05 -24.27 19.43
C SER A 412 -21.27 -23.78 20.86
N ALA A 413 -22.09 -22.73 21.01
CA ALA A 413 -22.59 -22.32 22.32
C ALA A 413 -23.52 -23.41 22.88
N ARG A 414 -23.46 -23.62 24.20
CA ARG A 414 -24.25 -24.64 24.88
C ARG A 414 -25.56 -24.11 25.44
#